data_AF-A0A7K8KLR2-F1
#
_entry.id   AF-A0A7K8KLR2-F1
#
_cell.length_a   1.000
_cell.length_b   1.000
_cell.length_c   1.000
_cell.angle_alpha   90.00
_cell.angle_beta   90.00
_cell.angle_gamma   90.00
#
_symmetry.space_group_name_H-M   'P 1'
#
loop_
_entity.id
_entity.type
_entity.pdbx_description
1 polymer ?
#
loop_
_entity_poly.entity_id
_entity_poly.type
_entity_poly.pdbx_seq_one_letter_code
_entity_poly.pdbx_strand_id
1 'polypeptide(L)'
;GRSLRWDRYVPVQLVPQLEEAGGRHRRHRRHRERACPALQLRADLHSEPNERSISPWRYRIDEDENRYPRKLAFAECLCSGCVDVKTGRETTSLNSVAIHQTMMVLRRKPCPRPAAHGLVTFEVDYIRVPVGCTCVLPRTAR
;
A
#
# COMPACT_ATOMS: atom_id res chain seq x y z
N GLY A 1 -20.06 6.83 -18.81
CA GLY A 1 -19.00 5.81 -18.99
C GLY A 1 -18.71 5.18 -17.65
N ARG A 2 -18.73 3.85 -17.54
CA ARG A 2 -18.38 3.15 -16.30
C ARG A 2 -16.88 3.32 -16.09
N SER A 3 -16.47 4.11 -15.09
CA SER A 3 -15.05 4.21 -14.67
C SER A 3 -14.48 2.80 -14.56
N LEU A 4 -13.36 2.59 -15.24
CA LEU A 4 -12.69 1.29 -15.24
C LEU A 4 -12.30 1.02 -13.79
N ARG A 5 -12.60 -0.18 -13.29
CA ARG A 5 -12.38 -0.62 -11.89
C ARG A 5 -10.95 -0.38 -11.37
N TRP A 6 -10.01 -0.07 -12.26
CA TRP A 6 -8.60 0.22 -12.02
C TRP A 6 -8.33 1.61 -11.42
N ASP A 7 -9.21 2.60 -11.63
CA ASP A 7 -9.07 3.94 -11.03
C ASP A 7 -9.04 3.88 -9.49
N ARG A 8 -9.58 2.80 -8.91
CA ARG A 8 -9.59 2.55 -7.46
C ARG A 8 -8.22 2.26 -6.85
N TYR A 9 -7.20 1.97 -7.66
CA TYR A 9 -5.85 1.60 -7.19
C TYR A 9 -4.85 2.76 -7.21
N VAL A 10 -5.28 3.97 -7.58
CA VAL A 10 -4.41 5.15 -7.45
C VAL A 10 -4.26 5.47 -5.95
N PRO A 11 -3.02 5.65 -5.44
CA PRO A 11 -2.78 5.78 -3.99
C PRO A 11 -3.62 6.84 -3.27
N VAL A 12 -3.91 7.98 -3.92
CA VAL A 12 -4.74 9.04 -3.33
C VAL A 12 -6.23 8.71 -3.37
N GLN A 13 -6.72 8.05 -4.42
CA GLN A 13 -8.15 7.76 -4.60
C GLN A 13 -8.65 6.64 -3.68
N LEU A 14 -7.74 5.79 -3.20
CA LEU A 14 -8.06 4.71 -2.28
C LEU A 14 -8.25 5.19 -0.82
N VAL A 15 -7.70 6.34 -0.44
CA VAL A 15 -7.68 6.82 0.95
C VAL A 15 -9.09 6.92 1.57
N PRO A 16 -10.11 7.54 0.94
CA PRO A 16 -11.43 7.67 1.56
C PRO A 16 -12.05 6.32 1.93
N GLN A 17 -11.88 5.32 1.07
CA GLN A 17 -12.41 3.97 1.29
C GLN A 17 -11.72 3.28 2.49
N LEU A 18 -10.42 3.49 2.66
CA LEU A 18 -9.67 2.96 3.80
C LEU A 18 -10.06 3.64 5.12
N GLU A 19 -10.36 4.93 5.08
CA GLU A 19 -10.82 5.68 6.25
C GLU A 19 -12.20 5.21 6.72
N GLU A 20 -13.13 4.96 5.78
CA GLU A 20 -14.45 4.38 6.06
C GLU A 20 -14.34 2.96 6.68
N ALA A 21 -13.47 2.10 6.14
CA ALA A 21 -13.24 0.75 6.65
C ALA A 21 -12.56 0.74 8.04
N GLY A 22 -11.68 1.71 8.31
CA GLY A 22 -10.90 1.82 9.54
C GLY A 22 -11.71 1.99 10.83
N GLY A 23 -12.96 2.45 10.73
CA GLY A 23 -13.89 2.58 11.86
C GLY A 23 -14.26 1.25 12.54
N ARG A 24 -14.25 0.13 11.79
CA ARG A 24 -14.66 -1.20 12.29
C ARG A 24 -13.50 -2.04 12.86
N HIS A 25 -12.28 -1.85 12.37
CA HIS A 25 -11.13 -2.74 12.67
C HIS A 25 -10.28 -2.34 13.89
N ARG A 26 -10.52 -1.18 14.51
CA ARG A 26 -9.74 -0.72 15.68
C ARG A 26 -9.86 -1.63 16.92
N ARG A 27 -10.93 -2.44 17.03
CA ARG A 27 -11.13 -3.36 18.19
C ARG A 27 -10.29 -4.65 18.15
N HIS A 28 -9.81 -5.10 16.98
CA HIS A 28 -9.10 -6.40 16.85
C HIS A 28 -7.57 -6.29 16.75
N ARG A 29 -7.01 -5.08 16.79
CA ARG A 29 -5.63 -4.81 16.33
C ARG A 29 -4.54 -4.95 17.40
N ARG A 30 -4.85 -5.43 18.60
CA ARG A 30 -3.86 -5.54 19.69
C ARG A 30 -3.00 -6.81 19.67
N HIS A 31 -3.28 -7.81 18.83
CA HIS A 31 -2.58 -9.11 18.93
C HIS A 31 -2.49 -9.94 17.64
N ARG A 32 -2.37 -9.34 16.45
CA ARG A 32 -2.09 -10.11 15.23
C ARG A 32 -0.65 -9.88 14.82
N GLU A 33 0.23 -10.74 15.32
CA GLU A 33 1.60 -10.90 14.83
C GLU A 33 1.62 -11.03 13.31
N ARG A 34 2.79 -10.73 12.72
CA ARG A 34 3.09 -10.74 11.28
C ARG A 34 3.00 -12.14 10.65
N ALA A 35 1.88 -12.84 10.84
CA ALA A 35 1.64 -14.15 10.27
C ALA A 35 1.06 -13.98 8.86
N CYS A 36 1.69 -14.64 7.89
CA CYS A 36 1.19 -14.70 6.53
C CYS A 36 -0.21 -15.36 6.51
N PRO A 37 -1.24 -14.72 5.95
CA PRO A 37 -2.57 -15.31 5.89
C PRO A 37 -2.55 -16.55 5.00
N ALA A 38 -3.24 -17.60 5.44
CA ALA A 38 -3.46 -18.75 4.58
C ALA A 38 -4.47 -18.37 3.48
N LEU A 39 -4.13 -18.63 2.21
CA LEU A 39 -5.09 -18.46 1.13
C LEU A 39 -6.16 -19.52 1.26
N GLN A 40 -7.41 -19.08 1.38
CA GLN A 40 -8.57 -19.94 1.27
C GLN A 40 -9.03 -19.92 -0.19
N LEU A 41 -9.08 -21.10 -0.82
CA LEU A 41 -9.45 -21.24 -2.24
C LEU A 41 -10.88 -20.74 -2.54
N ARG A 42 -11.69 -20.54 -1.49
CA ARG A 42 -13.00 -19.88 -1.54
C ARG A 42 -12.85 -18.38 -1.31
N ALA A 43 -12.16 -17.70 -2.23
CA ALA A 43 -12.19 -16.25 -2.22
C ALA A 43 -13.62 -15.80 -2.56
N ASP A 44 -14.20 -14.98 -1.69
CA ASP A 44 -15.55 -14.46 -1.88
C ASP A 44 -15.59 -13.64 -3.18
N LEU A 45 -16.75 -13.58 -3.85
CA LEU A 45 -16.92 -12.76 -5.07
C LEU A 45 -16.63 -11.26 -4.83
N HIS A 46 -16.54 -10.86 -3.57
CA HIS A 46 -16.25 -9.49 -3.13
C HIS A 46 -14.80 -9.28 -2.63
N SER A 47 -13.95 -10.30 -2.63
CA SER A 47 -12.55 -10.15 -2.18
C SER A 47 -11.75 -9.28 -3.15
N GLU A 48 -11.08 -8.27 -2.60
CA GLU A 48 -10.24 -7.37 -3.40
C GLU A 48 -8.92 -8.08 -3.79
N PRO A 49 -8.25 -7.66 -4.89
CA PRO A 49 -7.03 -8.33 -5.37
C PRO A 49 -5.93 -8.49 -4.32
N ASN A 50 -5.83 -7.57 -3.37
CA ASN A 50 -4.82 -7.62 -2.29
C ASN A 50 -5.04 -8.77 -1.30
N GLU A 51 -6.28 -9.26 -1.16
CA GLU A 51 -6.66 -10.34 -0.24
C GLU A 51 -6.50 -11.72 -0.87
N ARG A 52 -6.72 -11.81 -2.19
CA ARG A 52 -6.65 -13.06 -2.96
C ARG A 52 -5.35 -13.26 -3.74
N SER A 53 -4.36 -12.38 -3.54
CA SER A 53 -3.02 -12.52 -4.11
C SER A 53 -2.22 -13.60 -3.39
N ILE A 54 -1.40 -14.35 -4.12
CA ILE A 54 -0.37 -15.24 -3.56
C ILE A 54 0.78 -14.49 -2.88
N SER A 55 0.83 -13.16 -3.03
CA SER A 55 1.71 -12.26 -2.30
C SER A 55 0.82 -11.18 -1.66
N PRO A 56 0.03 -11.52 -0.64
CA PRO A 56 -1.04 -10.66 -0.16
C PRO A 56 -0.49 -9.40 0.52
N TRP A 57 -1.26 -8.31 0.46
CA TRP A 57 -0.91 -7.04 1.09
C TRP A 57 -2.10 -6.39 1.78
N ARG A 58 -1.79 -5.52 2.74
CA ARG A 58 -2.74 -4.57 3.31
C ARG A 58 -2.35 -3.16 2.88
N TYR A 59 -3.31 -2.24 2.92
CA TYR A 59 -3.00 -0.82 2.80
C TYR A 59 -2.86 -0.17 4.18
N ARG A 60 -1.84 0.65 4.33
CA ARG A 60 -1.67 1.62 5.41
C ARG A 60 -1.78 3.01 4.80
N ILE A 61 -2.52 3.91 5.47
CA ILE A 61 -2.51 5.32 5.10
C ILE A 61 -1.17 5.91 5.56
N ASP A 62 -0.40 6.40 4.61
CA ASP A 62 0.79 7.22 4.82
C ASP A 62 0.39 8.69 4.81
N GLU A 63 0.73 9.40 5.88
CA GLU A 63 0.31 10.79 6.09
C GLU A 63 1.53 11.68 6.33
N ASP A 64 1.64 12.73 5.52
CA ASP A 64 2.73 13.70 5.57
C ASP A 64 2.16 15.13 5.46
N GLU A 65 2.23 15.87 6.56
CA GLU A 65 1.74 17.26 6.68
C GLU A 65 2.39 18.25 5.70
N ASN A 66 3.59 17.90 5.24
CA ASN A 66 4.40 18.72 4.34
C ASN A 66 4.28 18.25 2.89
N ARG A 67 3.32 17.37 2.56
CA ARG A 67 3.11 16.83 1.22
C ARG A 67 1.69 17.08 0.74
N TYR A 68 1.52 17.31 -0.55
CA TYR A 68 0.24 17.23 -1.25
C TYR A 68 0.33 16.19 -2.39
N PRO A 69 -0.58 15.19 -2.43
CA PRO A 69 -1.60 14.89 -1.43
C PRO A 69 -1.00 14.46 -0.08
N ARG A 70 -1.64 14.90 1.01
CA ARG A 70 -1.19 14.63 2.39
C ARG A 70 -1.24 13.15 2.73
N LYS A 71 -2.35 12.49 2.38
CA LYS A 71 -2.59 11.07 2.64
C LYS A 71 -2.47 10.26 1.36
N LEU A 72 -1.77 9.14 1.43
CA LEU A 72 -1.62 8.17 0.35
C LEU A 72 -1.79 6.75 0.88
N ALA A 73 -2.41 5.86 0.11
CA ALA A 73 -2.48 4.44 0.45
C ALA A 73 -1.18 3.72 0.07
N PHE A 74 -0.45 3.20 1.06
CA PHE A 74 0.78 2.44 0.90
C PHE A 74 0.50 0.96 1.10
N ALA A 75 0.86 0.12 0.12
CA ALA A 75 0.78 -1.32 0.25
C ALA A 75 1.92 -1.87 1.13
N GLU A 76 1.57 -2.79 2.04
CA GLU A 76 2.50 -3.51 2.91
C GLU A 76 2.29 -5.02 2.72
N CYS A 77 3.31 -5.72 2.22
CA CYS A 77 3.24 -7.17 2.05
C CYS A 77 3.05 -7.85 3.40
N LEU A 78 2.15 -8.84 3.43
CA LEU A 78 1.83 -9.60 4.65
C LEU A 78 2.74 -10.80 4.86
N CYS A 79 3.37 -11.29 3.79
CA CYS A 79 4.24 -12.46 3.79
C CYS A 79 5.65 -12.06 3.36
N SER A 80 6.64 -12.83 3.80
CA SER A 80 8.02 -12.73 3.34
C SER A 80 8.24 -13.55 2.07
N GLY A 81 7.69 -14.76 2.05
CA GLY A 81 7.57 -15.62 0.90
C GLY A 81 6.26 -15.42 0.16
N CYS A 82 5.79 -16.43 -0.57
CA CYS A 82 4.49 -16.39 -1.24
C CYS A 82 3.60 -17.51 -0.74
N VAL A 83 2.30 -17.36 -0.87
CA VAL A 83 1.34 -18.42 -0.53
C VAL A 83 1.29 -19.44 -1.68
N ASP A 84 1.60 -20.68 -1.35
CA ASP A 84 1.50 -21.81 -2.26
C ASP A 84 0.02 -22.13 -2.52
N VAL A 85 -0.36 -22.23 -3.80
CA VAL A 85 -1.75 -22.40 -4.22
C VAL A 85 -2.33 -23.79 -3.89
N LYS A 86 -1.50 -24.80 -3.66
CA LYS A 86 -1.95 -26.16 -3.34
C LYS A 86 -2.21 -26.33 -1.85
N THR A 87 -1.30 -25.81 -1.04
CA THR A 87 -1.32 -25.95 0.42
C THR A 87 -2.02 -24.78 1.12
N GLY A 88 -2.14 -23.64 0.45
CA GLY A 88 -2.63 -22.39 1.02
C GLY A 88 -1.69 -21.79 2.07
N ARG A 89 -0.45 -22.28 2.20
CA ARG A 89 0.54 -21.85 3.20
C ARG A 89 1.69 -21.07 2.56
N GLU A 90 2.35 -20.23 3.36
CA GLU A 90 3.56 -19.54 2.92
C GLU A 90 4.67 -20.55 2.58
N THR A 91 5.31 -20.36 1.43
CA THR A 91 6.55 -21.02 1.04
C THR A 91 7.69 -20.00 0.98
N THR A 92 8.85 -20.39 1.49
CA THR A 92 10.09 -19.61 1.46
C THR A 92 10.89 -19.80 0.16
N SER A 93 10.40 -20.61 -0.77
CA SER A 93 11.03 -20.82 -2.09
C SER A 93 10.84 -19.64 -3.04
N LEU A 94 10.01 -18.67 -2.68
CA LEU A 94 9.66 -17.46 -3.42
C LEU A 94 9.70 -16.27 -2.45
N ASN A 95 9.71 -15.05 -2.98
CA ASN A 95 9.67 -13.83 -2.16
C ASN A 95 8.49 -12.94 -2.55
N SER A 96 7.76 -12.44 -1.55
CA SER A 96 6.84 -11.31 -1.74
C SER A 96 7.63 -10.01 -1.73
N VAL A 97 7.50 -9.22 -2.79
CA VAL A 97 8.18 -7.93 -2.93
C VAL A 97 7.19 -6.84 -3.32
N ALA A 98 7.36 -5.65 -2.76
CA ALA A 98 6.49 -4.51 -3.05
C ALA A 98 6.75 -3.94 -4.46
N ILE A 99 5.69 -3.78 -5.25
CA ILE A 99 5.71 -3.04 -6.51
C ILE A 99 5.56 -1.55 -6.18
N HIS A 100 6.44 -0.73 -6.73
CA HIS A 100 6.42 0.71 -6.51
C HIS A 100 6.04 1.46 -7.78
N GLN A 101 5.22 2.49 -7.63
CA GLN A 101 4.92 3.47 -8.67
C GLN A 101 5.58 4.80 -8.30
N THR A 102 6.19 5.47 -9.27
CA THR A 102 6.67 6.85 -9.10
C THR A 102 5.49 7.80 -9.19
N MET A 103 5.29 8.61 -8.16
CA MET A 103 4.18 9.56 -8.06
C MET A 103 4.70 10.97 -7.81
N MET A 104 4.21 11.93 -8.60
CA MET A 104 4.45 13.36 -8.37
C MET A 104 3.67 13.84 -7.15
N VAL A 105 4.33 14.59 -6.29
CA VAL A 105 3.75 15.24 -5.12
C VAL A 105 4.28 16.66 -5.00
N LEU A 106 3.59 17.51 -4.24
CA LEU A 106 4.09 18.83 -3.90
C LEU A 106 4.59 18.84 -2.46
N ARG A 107 5.81 19.30 -2.24
CA ARG A 107 6.42 19.47 -0.91
C ARG A 107 6.27 20.91 -0.44
N ARG A 108 5.70 21.10 0.75
CA ARG A 108 5.66 22.39 1.43
C ARG A 108 7.05 22.73 1.95
N LYS A 109 7.57 23.89 1.57
CA LYS A 109 8.81 24.46 2.11
C LYS A 109 8.58 25.87 2.64
N PRO A 110 9.29 26.29 3.69
CA PRO A 110 9.28 27.69 4.10
C PRO A 110 9.79 28.60 2.97
N CYS A 111 9.18 29.77 2.77
CA CYS A 111 9.69 30.73 1.81
C CYS A 111 11.07 31.27 2.23
N PRO A 112 12.03 31.44 1.30
CA PRO A 112 13.26 32.18 1.57
C PRO A 112 12.94 33.62 2.01
N ARG A 113 13.59 34.10 3.08
CA ARG A 113 13.41 35.46 3.61
C ARG A 113 13.90 36.54 2.62
N PRO A 114 13.32 37.76 2.62
CA PRO A 114 12.48 38.37 3.67
C PRO A 114 10.97 38.26 3.39
N ALA A 115 10.50 37.14 2.84
CA ALA A 115 9.07 36.84 2.85
C ALA A 115 8.58 36.70 4.31
N ALA A 116 7.46 37.36 4.63
CA ALA A 116 6.85 37.41 5.95
C ALA A 116 6.74 36.03 6.65
N HIS A 117 6.82 36.05 7.98
CA HIS A 117 6.69 34.85 8.81
C HIS A 117 5.40 34.08 8.46
N GLY A 118 5.53 32.81 8.09
CA GLY A 118 4.40 31.91 7.83
C GLY A 118 4.05 31.68 6.35
N LEU A 119 4.73 32.33 5.39
CA LEU A 119 4.56 32.01 3.97
C LEU A 119 5.24 30.67 3.61
N VAL A 120 4.53 29.83 2.87
CA VAL A 120 5.02 28.53 2.36
C VAL A 120 5.01 28.53 0.84
N THR A 121 6.03 27.91 0.26
CA THR A 121 6.09 27.59 -1.16
C THR A 121 5.91 26.09 -1.37
N PHE A 122 5.50 25.69 -2.57
CA PHE A 122 5.38 24.30 -2.96
C PHE A 122 6.39 23.99 -4.06
N GLU A 123 7.10 22.89 -3.89
CA GLU A 123 8.02 22.38 -4.90
C GLU A 123 7.57 20.99 -5.36
N VAL A 124 7.76 20.69 -6.64
CA VAL A 124 7.49 19.37 -7.19
C VAL A 124 8.54 18.38 -6.68
N ASP A 125 8.08 17.23 -6.21
CA ASP A 125 8.88 16.10 -5.76
C ASP A 125 8.30 14.80 -6.34
N TYR A 126 9.11 13.74 -6.41
CA TYR A 126 8.70 12.44 -6.92
C TYR A 126 9.04 11.36 -5.90
N ILE A 127 8.01 10.66 -5.41
CA ILE A 127 8.16 9.62 -4.41
C ILE A 127 7.84 8.24 -4.99
N ARG A 128 8.44 7.20 -4.41
CA ARG A 128 8.13 5.80 -4.72
C ARG A 128 7.04 5.30 -3.78
N VAL A 129 5.83 5.11 -4.30
CA VAL A 129 4.69 4.62 -3.53
C VAL A 129 4.50 3.13 -3.77
N PRO A 130 4.51 2.26 -2.73
CA PRO A 130 4.18 0.86 -2.90
C PRO A 130 2.67 0.72 -3.19
N VAL A 131 2.32 0.17 -4.35
CA VAL A 131 0.93 0.04 -4.81
C VAL A 131 0.38 -1.37 -4.67
N GLY A 132 1.25 -2.35 -4.43
CA GLY A 132 0.89 -3.74 -4.21
C GLY A 132 2.12 -4.60 -3.96
N CYS A 133 1.91 -5.91 -3.90
CA CYS A 133 3.00 -6.88 -3.81
C CYS A 133 2.92 -7.88 -4.95
N THR A 134 4.07 -8.42 -5.33
CA THR A 134 4.20 -9.50 -6.32
C THR A 134 5.08 -10.61 -5.77
N CYS A 135 4.92 -11.79 -6.35
CA CYS A 135 5.70 -12.96 -6.02
C CYS A 135 6.82 -13.15 -7.04
N VAL A 136 8.06 -13.28 -6.58
CA VAL A 136 9.24 -13.43 -7.45
C VAL A 136 10.11 -14.60 -7.01
N LEU A 137 10.89 -15.13 -7.95
CA LEU A 137 11.97 -16.07 -7.63
C LEU A 137 13.03 -15.37 -6.74
N PRO A 138 13.61 -16.07 -5.75
CA PRO A 138 14.72 -15.54 -4.98
C PRO A 138 15.93 -15.26 -5.87
N ARG A 139 16.73 -14.27 -5.49
CA ARG A 139 18.02 -14.03 -6.15
C ARG A 139 18.92 -15.22 -5.84
N THR A 140 19.45 -15.87 -6.86
CA THR A 140 20.55 -16.80 -6.70
C THR A 140 21.81 -15.98 -6.38
N ALA A 141 22.39 -16.18 -5.19
CA ALA A 141 23.75 -15.72 -4.96
C ALA A 141 24.65 -16.55 -5.88
N ARG A 142 25.39 -15.87 -6.75
CA ARG A 142 26.57 -16.46 -7.40
C ARG A 142 27.80 -16.02 -6.64
#